data_AF-A0A4V3JG09-F1
#
_entry.id   AF-A0A4V3JG09-F1
#
_cell.length_a   1.000
_cell.length_b   1.000
_cell.length_c   1.000
_cell.angle_alpha   90.00
_cell.angle_beta   90.00
_cell.angle_gamma   90.00
#
_symmetry.space_group_name_H-M   'P 1'
#
loop_
_entity.id
_entity.type
_entity.pdbx_description
1 polymer ?
#
loop_
_entity_poly.entity_id
_entity_poly.type
_entity_poly.pdbx_seq_one_letter_code
_entity_poly.pdbx_strand_id
1 'polypeptide(L)'
;MKVMKTIFVLLAVVGLNLSLFAQNQGGQDTTDAKAAADKIDELLKGELVPEDDDKNLTEEAKKRKKEIQEQEAIWKNPDFKGYDKNFQELHQLSKAFANNKFRLALTSYQSGVNTVLKMREAVEQYRKEEAEKKRLDEKWYWQKVDRKAREDRVVSRQKLEAKQQALNYFTKAINHLDEIKNPDLRERAEFKRLLSDVYRSWIVTEYDLQNLPQCIPILELYIEVNENEKEYPAHKYLASCYAFEENMIKKYGGASEDQMFKFRHKKNIHLLRATELKYGKDSPEYKHIVALINKDEVISVRP
;
A
#
# COMPACT_ATOMS: atom_id res chain seq x y z
N MET A 1 18.11 15.09 10.11
CA MET A 1 18.51 14.75 8.71
C MET A 1 19.67 13.75 8.58
N LYS A 2 20.58 13.55 9.55
CA LYS A 2 21.52 12.40 9.51
C LYS A 2 20.81 11.03 9.60
N VAL A 3 19.65 11.00 10.28
CA VAL A 3 18.83 9.81 10.53
C VAL A 3 18.18 9.23 9.26
N MET A 4 17.77 10.06 8.29
CA MET A 4 17.17 9.57 7.03
C MET A 4 18.18 8.84 6.13
N LYS A 5 19.45 9.28 6.11
CA LYS A 5 20.52 8.58 5.36
C LYS A 5 20.93 7.26 6.01
N THR A 6 20.94 7.18 7.35
CA THR A 6 21.20 5.91 8.05
C THR A 6 20.05 4.93 7.90
N ILE A 7 18.79 5.37 7.87
CA ILE A 7 17.63 4.50 7.59
C ILE A 7 17.67 3.95 6.16
N PHE A 8 18.07 4.74 5.17
CA PHE A 8 18.22 4.27 3.78
C PHE A 8 19.33 3.21 3.62
N VAL A 9 20.45 3.39 4.31
CA VAL A 9 21.53 2.38 4.33
C VAL A 9 21.09 1.14 5.12
N LEU A 10 20.30 1.28 6.18
CA LEU A 10 19.74 0.14 6.92
C LEU A 10 18.69 -0.62 6.08
N LEU A 11 17.84 0.08 5.33
CA LEU A 11 16.88 -0.52 4.40
C LEU A 11 17.58 -1.25 3.24
N ALA A 12 18.70 -0.73 2.74
CA ALA A 12 19.50 -1.41 1.74
C ALA A 12 20.22 -2.65 2.32
N VAL A 13 20.80 -2.56 3.52
CA VAL A 13 21.63 -3.64 4.09
C VAL A 13 20.81 -4.74 4.81
N VAL A 14 19.70 -4.38 5.46
CA VAL A 14 18.77 -5.35 6.07
C VAL A 14 17.81 -5.90 5.01
N GLY A 15 17.38 -5.06 4.06
CA GLY A 15 16.54 -5.48 2.94
C GLY A 15 17.22 -6.52 2.05
N LEU A 16 18.50 -6.33 1.72
CA LEU A 16 19.25 -7.27 0.87
C LEU A 16 19.43 -8.67 1.47
N ASN A 17 19.57 -8.79 2.80
CA ASN A 17 19.79 -10.09 3.45
C ASN A 17 18.49 -10.87 3.68
N LEU A 18 17.36 -10.21 3.89
CA LEU A 18 16.05 -10.87 3.99
C LEU A 18 15.43 -11.14 2.59
N SER A 19 15.68 -10.28 1.60
CA SER A 19 15.16 -10.46 0.24
C SER A 19 15.81 -11.63 -0.51
N LEU A 20 17.08 -11.94 -0.23
CA LEU A 20 17.77 -13.08 -0.84
C LEU A 20 17.21 -14.44 -0.37
N PHE A 21 16.63 -14.50 0.82
CA PHE A 21 15.93 -15.71 1.30
C PHE A 21 14.47 -15.76 0.84
N ALA A 22 13.78 -14.62 0.73
CA ALA A 22 12.38 -14.56 0.29
C ALA A 22 12.17 -14.73 -1.23
N GLN A 23 13.12 -14.31 -2.08
CA GLN A 23 12.96 -14.42 -3.53
C GLN A 23 13.07 -15.86 -4.08
N ASN A 24 13.56 -16.82 -3.30
CA ASN A 24 13.79 -18.19 -3.76
C ASN A 24 12.60 -19.14 -3.51
N GLN A 25 11.49 -18.67 -2.91
CA GLN A 25 10.27 -19.45 -2.64
C GLN A 25 8.98 -18.75 -3.13
N GLY A 26 9.02 -18.13 -4.30
CA GLY A 26 8.02 -17.18 -4.84
C GLY A 26 6.58 -17.66 -5.08
N GLY A 27 6.16 -18.81 -4.55
CA GLY A 27 4.78 -19.30 -4.64
C GLY A 27 3.99 -19.30 -3.32
N GLN A 28 4.67 -19.42 -2.17
CA GLN A 28 3.99 -19.66 -0.88
C GLN A 28 3.94 -18.42 0.02
N ASP A 29 4.94 -17.54 -0.07
CA ASP A 29 4.96 -16.27 0.68
C ASP A 29 3.94 -15.25 0.13
N THR A 30 3.66 -15.32 -1.17
CA THR A 30 2.61 -14.55 -1.86
C THR A 30 1.21 -14.95 -1.39
N THR A 31 0.95 -16.24 -1.17
CA THR A 31 -0.32 -16.71 -0.60
C THR A 31 -0.53 -16.25 0.85
N ASP A 32 0.53 -16.23 1.66
CA ASP A 32 0.45 -15.83 3.06
C ASP A 32 0.27 -14.31 3.23
N ALA A 33 0.92 -13.51 2.37
CA ALA A 33 0.69 -12.07 2.28
C ALA A 33 -0.76 -11.74 1.93
N LYS A 34 -1.33 -12.49 0.97
CA LYS A 34 -2.73 -12.33 0.59
C LYS A 34 -3.67 -12.68 1.74
N ALA A 35 -3.42 -13.80 2.42
CA ALA A 35 -4.25 -14.24 3.55
C ALA A 35 -4.23 -13.25 4.73
N ALA A 36 -3.06 -12.67 5.03
CA ALA A 36 -2.95 -11.63 6.07
C ALA A 36 -3.71 -10.36 5.70
N ALA A 37 -3.59 -9.90 4.46
CA ALA A 37 -4.37 -8.78 3.94
C ALA A 37 -5.88 -9.07 3.97
N ASP A 38 -6.29 -10.24 3.47
CA ASP A 38 -7.69 -10.66 3.38
C ASP A 38 -8.34 -10.75 4.78
N LYS A 39 -7.63 -11.25 5.79
CA LYS A 39 -8.13 -11.30 7.18
C LYS A 39 -8.33 -9.91 7.80
N ILE A 40 -7.39 -8.99 7.56
CA ILE A 40 -7.54 -7.59 8.01
C ILE A 40 -8.68 -6.92 7.25
N ASP A 41 -8.79 -7.19 5.95
CA ASP A 41 -9.89 -6.75 5.11
C ASP A 41 -11.24 -7.26 5.62
N GLU A 42 -11.35 -8.53 5.99
CA GLU A 42 -12.56 -9.14 6.54
C GLU A 42 -12.98 -8.46 7.85
N LEU A 43 -12.03 -8.27 8.78
CA LEU A 43 -12.25 -7.55 10.04
C LEU A 43 -12.72 -6.10 9.81
N LEU A 44 -12.22 -5.46 8.75
CA LEU A 44 -12.53 -4.07 8.44
C LEU A 44 -13.71 -3.89 7.45
N LYS A 45 -14.17 -4.97 6.80
CA LYS A 45 -15.32 -4.98 5.89
C LYS A 45 -16.65 -4.99 6.63
N GLY A 46 -16.64 -5.32 7.93
CA GLY A 46 -17.78 -5.14 8.82
C GLY A 46 -19.01 -5.95 8.38
N GLU A 47 -19.00 -7.25 8.63
CA GLU A 47 -20.10 -8.16 8.23
C GLU A 47 -21.37 -8.06 9.10
N LEU A 48 -21.59 -6.96 9.84
CA LEU A 48 -22.68 -6.87 10.82
C LEU A 48 -23.49 -5.57 10.83
N VAL A 49 -23.29 -4.67 9.86
CA VAL A 49 -24.21 -3.55 9.65
C VAL A 49 -24.76 -3.72 8.24
N PRO A 50 -26.08 -3.95 8.07
CA PRO A 50 -26.72 -3.79 6.78
C PRO A 50 -26.27 -2.44 6.21
N GLU A 51 -26.13 -2.29 4.90
CA GLU A 51 -26.06 -0.95 4.31
C GLU A 51 -27.41 -0.26 4.60
N ASP A 52 -27.62 0.19 5.83
CA ASP A 52 -28.84 0.81 6.28
C ASP A 52 -29.00 2.07 5.45
N ASP A 53 -30.19 2.21 4.87
CA ASP A 53 -30.61 3.33 4.05
C ASP A 53 -30.07 4.64 4.64
N ASP A 54 -29.31 5.40 3.84
CA ASP A 54 -28.67 6.68 4.19
C ASP A 54 -29.61 7.70 4.87
N LYS A 55 -30.92 7.43 4.86
CA LYS A 55 -32.00 8.18 5.48
C LYS A 55 -31.95 8.21 7.02
N ASN A 56 -31.38 7.20 7.69
CA ASN A 56 -31.39 7.09 9.16
C ASN A 56 -30.05 7.45 9.84
N LEU A 57 -29.00 7.78 9.08
CA LEU A 57 -27.70 8.16 9.64
C LEU A 57 -27.69 9.62 10.14
N THR A 58 -27.04 9.86 11.28
CA THR A 58 -26.73 11.20 11.79
C THR A 58 -25.89 11.99 10.79
N GLU A 59 -26.03 13.31 10.75
CA GLU A 59 -25.27 14.16 9.81
C GLU A 59 -23.74 14.01 9.96
N GLU A 60 -23.24 13.77 11.17
CA GLU A 60 -21.82 13.47 11.41
C GLU A 60 -21.39 12.11 10.82
N ALA A 61 -22.26 11.10 10.90
CA ALA A 61 -21.98 9.78 10.34
C ALA A 61 -21.98 9.82 8.80
N LYS A 62 -22.85 10.61 8.19
CA LYS A 62 -22.84 10.87 6.73
C LYS A 62 -21.56 11.58 6.28
N LYS A 63 -21.11 12.60 7.02
CA LYS A 63 -19.83 13.28 6.74
C LYS A 63 -18.65 12.32 6.82
N ARG A 64 -18.55 11.53 7.89
CA ARG A 64 -17.52 10.48 8.03
C ARG A 64 -17.54 9.49 6.88
N LYS A 65 -18.73 8.94 6.54
CA LYS A 65 -18.88 8.00 5.42
C LYS A 65 -18.38 8.59 4.10
N LYS A 66 -18.69 9.86 3.83
CA LYS A 66 -18.20 10.57 2.64
C LYS A 66 -16.68 10.75 2.64
N GLU A 67 -16.11 11.21 3.76
CA GLU A 67 -14.66 11.39 3.91
C GLU A 67 -13.92 10.05 3.72
N ILE A 68 -14.45 8.96 4.28
CA ILE A 68 -13.88 7.62 4.12
C ILE A 68 -13.93 7.17 2.66
N GLN A 69 -15.04 7.41 1.96
CA GLN A 69 -15.15 7.09 0.53
C GLN A 69 -14.16 7.88 -0.33
N GLU A 70 -13.94 9.16 -0.01
CA GLU A 70 -12.94 10.00 -0.68
C GLU A 70 -11.53 9.49 -0.40
N GLN A 71 -11.21 9.14 0.86
CA GLN A 71 -9.94 8.51 1.22
C GLN A 71 -9.74 7.19 0.48
N GLU A 72 -10.71 6.28 0.50
CA GLU A 72 -10.63 5.01 -0.22
C GLU A 72 -10.46 5.20 -1.73
N ALA A 73 -11.07 6.23 -2.32
CA ALA A 73 -10.89 6.54 -3.74
C ALA A 73 -9.46 6.97 -4.06
N ILE A 74 -8.81 7.72 -3.17
CA ILE A 74 -7.44 8.20 -3.32
C ILE A 74 -6.41 7.05 -3.29
N TRP A 75 -6.69 5.99 -2.52
CA TRP A 75 -5.79 4.85 -2.35
C TRP A 75 -5.99 3.73 -3.39
N LYS A 76 -6.91 3.89 -4.34
CA LYS A 76 -7.08 2.92 -5.44
C LYS A 76 -5.86 2.97 -6.37
N ASN A 77 -5.57 1.81 -6.97
CA ASN A 77 -4.56 1.72 -8.02
C ASN A 77 -4.85 2.76 -9.12
N PRO A 78 -3.83 3.46 -9.65
CA PRO A 78 -4.03 4.49 -10.65
C PRO A 78 -4.65 3.88 -11.90
N ASP A 79 -5.84 4.36 -12.27
CA ASP A 79 -6.54 4.07 -13.52
C ASP A 79 -6.45 5.29 -14.44
N PHE A 80 -6.45 5.08 -15.76
CA PHE A 80 -6.40 6.16 -16.75
C PHE A 80 -7.52 7.19 -16.54
N LYS A 81 -8.72 6.75 -16.13
CA LYS A 81 -9.89 7.61 -15.88
C LYS A 81 -9.71 8.54 -14.67
N GLY A 82 -8.99 8.13 -13.63
CA GLY A 82 -8.72 8.96 -12.45
C GLY A 82 -7.49 9.85 -12.59
N TYR A 83 -6.62 9.54 -13.55
CA TYR A 83 -5.33 10.19 -13.75
C TYR A 83 -5.45 11.67 -14.15
N ASP A 84 -6.38 12.02 -15.05
CA ASP A 84 -6.52 13.39 -15.59
C ASP A 84 -6.85 14.44 -14.50
N LYS A 85 -7.74 14.11 -13.56
CA LYS A 85 -8.12 15.02 -12.47
C LYS A 85 -6.95 15.32 -11.53
N ASN A 86 -6.25 14.26 -11.07
CA ASN A 86 -5.09 14.41 -10.19
C ASN A 86 -3.97 15.22 -10.89
N PHE A 87 -3.83 15.06 -12.20
CA PHE A 87 -2.83 15.76 -13.01
C PHE A 87 -3.10 17.26 -13.16
N GLN A 88 -4.35 17.65 -13.45
CA GLN A 88 -4.72 19.07 -13.57
C GLN A 88 -4.47 19.85 -12.28
N GLU A 89 -4.79 19.25 -11.14
CA GLU A 89 -4.56 19.85 -9.83
C GLU A 89 -3.05 20.03 -9.54
N LEU A 90 -2.21 19.04 -9.87
CA LEU A 90 -0.76 19.13 -9.68
C LEU A 90 -0.09 20.17 -10.58
N HIS A 91 -0.58 20.35 -11.82
CA HIS A 91 -0.02 21.33 -12.76
C HIS A 91 -0.30 22.79 -12.38
N GLN A 92 -1.44 23.08 -11.73
CA GLN A 92 -1.78 24.43 -11.28
C GLN A 92 -0.81 24.95 -10.21
N LEU A 93 -0.15 24.07 -9.45
CA LEU A 93 0.73 24.38 -8.33
C LEU A 93 2.15 24.84 -8.74
N SER A 94 2.51 24.81 -10.02
CA SER A 94 3.90 24.82 -10.52
C SER A 94 4.55 26.21 -10.83
N LYS A 95 3.96 27.37 -10.52
CA LYS A 95 4.27 28.63 -11.27
C LYS A 95 5.47 29.54 -10.85
N ALA A 96 6.28 29.28 -9.82
CA ALA A 96 7.40 30.18 -9.44
C ALA A 96 8.74 29.52 -9.01
N PHE A 97 9.82 29.84 -9.71
CA PHE A 97 11.29 29.57 -9.60
C PHE A 97 11.88 28.50 -8.64
N ALA A 98 11.46 28.38 -7.37
CA ALA A 98 11.73 27.18 -6.55
C ALA A 98 11.02 25.92 -7.12
N ASN A 99 10.08 26.18 -8.01
CA ASN A 99 9.35 25.20 -8.80
C ASN A 99 10.20 24.39 -9.78
N ASN A 100 11.47 24.71 -10.08
CA ASN A 100 12.18 23.86 -11.06
C ASN A 100 12.44 22.45 -10.51
N LYS A 101 12.91 22.33 -9.26
CA LYS A 101 13.10 21.01 -8.61
C LYS A 101 11.78 20.33 -8.31
N PHE A 102 10.79 21.08 -7.86
CA PHE A 102 9.42 20.58 -7.69
C PHE A 102 8.81 20.07 -9.01
N ARG A 103 9.01 20.78 -10.13
CA ARG A 103 8.57 20.39 -11.47
C ARG A 103 9.31 19.17 -12.00
N LEU A 104 10.61 19.06 -11.73
CA LEU A 104 11.38 17.85 -12.05
C LEU A 104 10.89 16.66 -11.23
N ALA A 105 10.57 16.87 -9.94
CA ALA A 105 9.96 15.86 -9.09
C ALA A 105 8.59 15.44 -9.63
N LEU A 106 7.75 16.41 -10.01
CA LEU A 106 6.44 16.17 -10.59
C LEU A 106 6.53 15.40 -11.92
N THR A 107 7.40 15.81 -12.83
CA THR A 107 7.64 15.10 -14.10
C THR A 107 8.11 13.66 -13.87
N SER A 108 9.00 13.46 -12.89
CA SER A 108 9.50 12.12 -12.54
C SER A 108 8.37 11.26 -11.95
N TYR A 109 7.60 11.82 -11.01
CA TYR A 109 6.43 11.16 -10.43
C TYR A 109 5.42 10.75 -11.52
N GLN A 110 5.08 11.67 -12.42
CA GLN A 110 4.18 11.42 -13.55
C GLN A 110 4.70 10.30 -14.45
N SER A 111 6.00 10.27 -14.74
CA SER A 111 6.63 9.20 -15.53
C SER A 111 6.51 7.84 -14.83
N GLY A 112 6.65 7.81 -13.50
CA GLY A 112 6.43 6.61 -12.69
C GLY A 112 4.99 6.10 -12.76
N VAL A 113 4.01 6.98 -12.54
CA VAL A 113 2.58 6.63 -12.63
C VAL A 113 2.21 6.19 -14.04
N ASN A 114 2.69 6.88 -15.07
CA ASN A 114 2.44 6.51 -16.47
C ASN A 114 3.02 5.14 -16.83
N THR A 115 4.14 4.74 -16.23
CA THR A 115 4.71 3.41 -16.43
C THR A 115 3.78 2.33 -15.88
N VAL A 116 3.20 2.55 -14.69
CA VAL A 116 2.20 1.64 -14.10
C VAL A 116 0.94 1.59 -14.95
N LEU A 117 0.42 2.73 -15.41
CA LEU A 117 -0.77 2.81 -16.25
C LEU A 117 -0.62 2.03 -17.56
N LYS A 118 0.47 2.28 -18.30
CA LYS A 118 0.77 1.57 -19.55
C LYS A 118 0.91 0.06 -19.32
N MET A 119 1.53 -0.35 -18.21
CA MET A 119 1.61 -1.76 -17.87
C MET A 119 0.24 -2.37 -17.63
N ARG A 120 -0.68 -1.68 -16.95
CA ARG A 120 -2.04 -2.19 -16.71
C ARG A 120 -2.81 -2.39 -18.01
N GLU A 121 -2.78 -1.40 -18.90
CA GLU A 121 -3.38 -1.51 -20.23
C GLU A 121 -2.77 -2.66 -21.04
N ALA A 122 -1.44 -2.80 -21.01
CA ALA A 122 -0.75 -3.89 -21.70
C ALA A 122 -1.09 -5.27 -21.14
N VAL A 123 -1.25 -5.41 -19.81
CA VAL A 123 -1.67 -6.66 -19.18
C VAL A 123 -3.12 -7.00 -19.51
N GLU A 124 -4.03 -6.02 -19.52
CA GLU A 124 -5.42 -6.22 -19.91
C GLU A 124 -5.53 -6.66 -21.36
N GLN A 125 -4.82 -5.97 -22.26
CA GLN A 125 -4.74 -6.32 -23.67
C GLN A 125 -4.14 -7.72 -23.88
N TYR A 126 -3.05 -8.05 -23.18
CA TYR A 126 -2.45 -9.39 -23.24
C TYR A 126 -3.44 -10.48 -22.81
N ARG A 127 -4.17 -10.29 -21.70
CA ARG A 127 -5.17 -11.26 -21.24
C ARG A 127 -6.31 -11.43 -22.24
N LYS A 128 -6.74 -10.34 -22.87
CA LYS A 128 -7.77 -10.37 -23.93
C LYS A 128 -7.28 -11.15 -25.15
N GLU A 129 -6.08 -10.85 -25.64
CA GLU A 129 -5.49 -11.53 -26.80
C GLU A 129 -5.28 -13.03 -26.54
N GLU A 130 -4.79 -13.41 -25.37
CA GLU A 130 -4.61 -14.83 -25.04
C GLU A 130 -5.95 -15.58 -24.92
N ALA A 131 -7.01 -14.90 -24.47
CA ALA A 131 -8.36 -15.45 -24.39
C ALA A 131 -9.03 -15.64 -25.77
N GLU A 132 -8.73 -14.77 -26.73
CA GLU A 132 -9.28 -14.83 -28.09
C GLU A 132 -8.58 -15.86 -28.99
N LYS A 133 -7.37 -16.31 -28.62
CA LYS A 133 -6.61 -17.30 -29.40
C LYS A 133 -7.28 -18.68 -29.37
N LYS A 134 -7.57 -19.22 -30.56
CA LYS A 134 -8.05 -20.60 -30.73
C LYS A 134 -6.94 -21.60 -30.39
N ARG A 135 -7.21 -22.54 -29.48
CA ARG A 135 -6.28 -23.60 -29.06
C ARG A 135 -6.85 -24.95 -29.49
N LEU A 136 -6.40 -25.44 -30.64
CA LEU A 136 -6.88 -26.71 -31.22
C LEU A 136 -6.11 -27.91 -30.66
N ASP A 137 -4.96 -27.67 -30.03
CA ASP A 137 -4.02 -28.64 -29.46
C ASP A 137 -4.21 -28.90 -27.96
N GLU A 138 -5.09 -28.14 -27.31
CA GLU A 138 -5.43 -28.33 -25.90
C GLU A 138 -6.62 -29.26 -25.72
N LYS A 139 -6.33 -30.56 -25.58
CA LYS A 139 -7.35 -31.58 -25.35
C LYS A 139 -7.60 -31.87 -23.88
N TRP A 140 -6.58 -31.72 -23.04
CA TRP A 140 -6.60 -32.13 -21.64
C TRP A 140 -6.64 -30.94 -20.67
N TYR A 141 -7.29 -31.12 -19.52
CA TYR A 141 -7.41 -30.09 -18.49
C TYR A 141 -6.05 -29.56 -18.00
N TRP A 142 -5.08 -30.45 -17.76
CA TRP A 142 -3.75 -30.07 -17.26
C TRP A 142 -2.98 -29.18 -18.25
N GLN A 143 -3.21 -29.32 -19.57
CA GLN A 143 -2.59 -28.44 -20.58
C GLN A 143 -3.10 -27.00 -20.44
N LYS A 144 -4.39 -26.84 -20.13
CA LYS A 144 -4.99 -25.53 -19.85
C LYS A 144 -4.45 -24.92 -18.56
N VAL A 145 -4.20 -25.74 -17.53
CA VAL A 145 -3.57 -25.30 -16.29
C VAL A 145 -2.14 -24.81 -16.56
N ASP A 146 -1.35 -25.60 -17.28
CA ASP A 146 0.03 -25.23 -17.65
C ASP A 146 0.09 -23.97 -18.50
N ARG A 147 -0.83 -23.80 -19.45
CA ARG A 147 -0.93 -22.58 -20.24
C ARG A 147 -1.22 -21.37 -19.37
N LYS A 148 -2.26 -21.44 -18.53
CA LYS A 148 -2.60 -20.34 -17.60
C LYS A 148 -1.41 -20.00 -16.69
N ALA A 149 -0.69 -21.00 -16.19
CA ALA A 149 0.52 -20.78 -15.40
C ALA A 149 1.65 -20.11 -16.22
N ARG A 150 1.77 -20.36 -17.53
CA ARG A 150 2.68 -19.60 -18.41
C ARG A 150 2.22 -18.16 -18.59
N GLU A 151 0.93 -17.94 -18.90
CA GLU A 151 0.34 -16.60 -19.05
C GLU A 151 0.54 -15.76 -17.78
N ASP A 152 0.26 -16.32 -16.61
CA ASP A 152 0.42 -15.62 -15.33
C ASP A 152 1.89 -15.32 -15.01
N ARG A 153 2.84 -16.19 -15.42
CA ARG A 153 4.29 -15.90 -15.31
C ARG A 153 4.72 -14.75 -16.22
N VAL A 154 4.17 -14.65 -17.43
CA VAL A 154 4.44 -13.52 -18.35
C VAL A 154 3.91 -12.23 -17.74
N VAL A 155 2.66 -12.24 -17.27
CA VAL A 155 2.04 -11.08 -16.61
C VAL A 155 2.82 -10.67 -15.35
N SER A 156 3.22 -11.64 -14.52
CA SER A 156 3.99 -11.37 -13.30
C SER A 156 5.34 -10.71 -13.61
N ARG A 157 6.07 -11.21 -14.61
CA ARG A 157 7.33 -10.60 -15.05
C ARG A 157 7.15 -9.18 -15.55
N GLN A 158 6.15 -8.94 -16.40
CA GLN A 158 5.84 -7.62 -16.92
C GLN A 158 5.47 -6.63 -15.81
N LYS A 159 4.68 -7.08 -14.82
CA LYS A 159 4.37 -6.31 -13.61
C LYS A 159 5.65 -5.96 -12.85
N LEU A 160 6.53 -6.94 -12.60
CA LEU A 160 7.76 -6.72 -11.85
C LEU A 160 8.67 -5.68 -12.53
N GLU A 161 8.88 -5.79 -13.85
CA GLU A 161 9.70 -4.86 -14.62
C GLU A 161 9.13 -3.43 -14.60
N ALA A 162 7.84 -3.28 -14.87
CA ALA A 162 7.19 -1.96 -14.86
C ALA A 162 7.23 -1.30 -13.48
N LYS A 163 7.05 -2.10 -12.42
CA LYS A 163 7.07 -1.59 -11.05
C LYS A 163 8.48 -1.18 -10.62
N GLN A 164 9.50 -1.97 -10.94
CA GLN A 164 10.89 -1.56 -10.70
C GLN A 164 11.20 -0.23 -11.40
N GLN A 165 10.74 -0.05 -12.64
CA GLN A 165 10.88 1.22 -13.35
C GLN A 165 10.11 2.37 -12.68
N ALA A 166 8.89 2.14 -12.23
CA ALA A 166 8.08 3.13 -11.51
C ALA A 166 8.76 3.58 -10.20
N LEU A 167 9.28 2.63 -9.41
CA LEU A 167 10.02 2.92 -8.17
C LEU A 167 11.30 3.72 -8.42
N ASN A 168 12.01 3.46 -9.52
CA ASN A 168 13.16 4.27 -9.93
C ASN A 168 12.76 5.72 -10.21
N TYR A 169 11.59 5.95 -10.83
CA TYR A 169 11.07 7.29 -11.07
C TYR A 169 10.61 7.97 -9.77
N PHE A 170 9.94 7.25 -8.87
CA PHE A 170 9.56 7.77 -7.56
C PHE A 170 10.79 8.13 -6.72
N THR A 171 11.84 7.31 -6.76
CA THR A 171 13.13 7.62 -6.12
C THR A 171 13.73 8.92 -6.66
N LYS A 172 13.72 9.12 -7.98
CA LYS A 172 14.15 10.39 -8.59
C LYS A 172 13.28 11.58 -8.14
N ALA A 173 11.96 11.38 -8.02
CA ALA A 173 11.06 12.42 -7.53
C ALA A 173 11.41 12.83 -6.09
N ILE A 174 11.63 11.86 -5.20
CA ILE A 174 12.07 12.13 -3.81
C ILE A 174 13.42 12.83 -3.79
N ASN A 175 14.40 12.39 -4.58
CA ASN A 175 15.71 13.04 -4.65
C ASN A 175 15.59 14.53 -5.03
N HIS A 176 14.73 14.86 -5.99
CA HIS A 176 14.46 16.25 -6.38
C HIS A 176 13.74 17.04 -5.29
N LEU A 177 12.82 16.43 -4.54
CA LEU A 177 12.18 17.06 -3.37
C LEU A 177 13.16 17.29 -2.22
N ASP A 178 14.11 16.37 -2.02
CA ASP A 178 15.14 16.48 -0.99
C ASP A 178 16.13 17.60 -1.26
N GLU A 179 16.36 17.96 -2.52
CA GLU A 179 17.17 19.13 -2.90
C GLU A 179 16.52 20.46 -2.47
N ILE A 180 15.22 20.48 -2.19
CA ILE A 180 14.53 21.66 -1.62
C ILE A 180 14.88 21.73 -0.12
N LYS A 181 15.94 22.49 0.20
CA LYS A 181 16.47 22.65 1.57
C LYS A 181 15.77 23.73 2.39
N ASN A 182 15.12 24.71 1.75
CA ASN A 182 14.46 25.79 2.46
C ASN A 182 13.25 25.25 3.24
N PRO A 183 13.20 25.38 4.59
CA PRO A 183 12.10 24.88 5.40
C PRO A 183 10.75 25.51 5.02
N ASP A 184 10.71 26.81 4.70
CA ASP A 184 9.46 27.51 4.35
C ASP A 184 8.81 26.93 3.10
N LEU A 185 9.63 26.40 2.17
CA LEU A 185 9.15 25.76 0.95
C LEU A 185 8.72 24.32 1.19
N ARG A 186 9.27 23.64 2.19
CA ARG A 186 8.89 22.27 2.57
C ARG A 186 7.59 22.25 3.38
N GLU A 187 7.33 23.33 4.14
CA GLU A 187 6.09 23.47 4.89
C GLU A 187 4.87 23.80 4.02
N ARG A 188 5.10 24.17 2.76
CA ARG A 188 4.04 24.45 1.78
C ARG A 188 3.14 23.24 1.54
N ALA A 189 1.84 23.49 1.39
CA ALA A 189 0.85 22.45 1.14
C ALA A 189 1.16 21.68 -0.15
N GLU A 190 1.68 22.35 -1.17
CA GLU A 190 2.05 21.78 -2.47
C GLU A 190 3.18 20.77 -2.36
N PHE A 191 4.21 21.08 -1.56
CA PHE A 191 5.34 20.19 -1.32
C PHE A 191 4.86 18.91 -0.64
N LYS A 192 4.09 19.07 0.44
CA LYS A 192 3.59 17.94 1.23
C LYS A 192 2.59 17.10 0.43
N ARG A 193 1.73 17.72 -0.38
CA ARG A 193 0.81 17.03 -1.28
C ARG A 193 1.55 16.13 -2.26
N LEU A 194 2.53 16.65 -2.99
CA LEU A 194 3.32 15.85 -3.93
C LEU A 194 4.10 14.74 -3.21
N LEU A 195 4.64 15.04 -2.03
CA LEU A 195 5.34 14.03 -1.21
C LEU A 195 4.41 12.89 -0.80
N SER A 196 3.20 13.21 -0.33
CA SER A 196 2.17 12.23 -0.01
C SER A 196 1.78 11.40 -1.24
N ASP A 197 1.57 12.03 -2.39
CA ASP A 197 1.17 11.34 -3.63
C ASP A 197 2.28 10.37 -4.12
N VAL A 198 3.56 10.77 -4.01
CA VAL A 198 4.71 9.92 -4.34
C VAL A 198 4.78 8.71 -3.41
N TYR A 199 4.70 8.93 -2.09
CA TYR A 199 4.71 7.84 -1.11
C TYR A 199 3.52 6.90 -1.28
N ARG A 200 2.31 7.43 -1.45
CA ARG A 200 1.10 6.63 -1.67
C ARG A 200 1.23 5.76 -2.91
N SER A 201 1.69 6.34 -4.02
CA SER A 201 1.88 5.59 -5.28
C SER A 201 2.96 4.52 -5.15
N TRP A 202 4.03 4.79 -4.38
CA TRP A 202 5.05 3.80 -4.04
C TRP A 202 4.45 2.64 -3.26
N ILE A 203 3.73 2.93 -2.16
CA ILE A 203 3.11 1.92 -1.29
C ILE A 203 2.17 1.04 -2.10
N VAL A 204 1.26 1.64 -2.86
CA VAL A 204 0.28 0.93 -3.68
C VAL A 204 0.98 0.02 -4.71
N THR A 205 2.08 0.51 -5.30
CA THR A 205 2.87 -0.26 -6.28
C THR A 205 3.52 -1.50 -5.65
N GLU A 206 4.16 -1.35 -4.49
CA GLU A 206 4.79 -2.45 -3.75
C GLU A 206 3.76 -3.43 -3.18
N TYR A 207 2.65 -2.91 -2.65
CA TYR A 207 1.58 -3.69 -2.07
C TYR A 207 0.91 -4.60 -3.11
N ASP A 208 0.72 -4.13 -4.36
CA ASP A 208 0.20 -4.97 -5.45
C ASP A 208 1.19 -6.08 -5.91
N LEU A 209 2.48 -6.03 -5.51
CA LEU A 209 3.42 -7.17 -5.66
C LEU A 209 3.47 -8.07 -4.42
N GLN A 210 2.71 -7.74 -3.39
CA GLN A 210 2.78 -8.40 -2.08
C GLN A 210 4.14 -8.21 -1.37
N ASN A 211 4.85 -7.13 -1.71
CA ASN A 211 6.04 -6.67 -1.00
C ASN A 211 5.62 -5.87 0.26
N LEU A 212 4.87 -6.52 1.15
CA LEU A 212 4.31 -5.90 2.36
C LEU A 212 5.38 -5.35 3.33
N PRO A 213 6.51 -6.06 3.59
CA PRO A 213 7.59 -5.56 4.44
C PRO A 213 8.15 -4.20 3.99
N GLN A 214 8.33 -4.04 2.68
CA GLN A 214 8.91 -2.85 2.07
C GLN A 214 7.96 -1.63 2.18
N CYS A 215 6.66 -1.87 2.33
CA CYS A 215 5.67 -0.81 2.50
C CYS A 215 5.73 -0.16 3.90
N ILE A 216 6.13 -0.90 4.94
CA ILE A 216 6.14 -0.43 6.34
C ILE A 216 6.86 0.92 6.51
N PRO A 217 8.15 1.06 6.14
CA PRO A 217 8.87 2.31 6.36
C PRO A 217 8.29 3.48 5.54
N ILE A 218 7.77 3.21 4.34
CA ILE A 218 7.18 4.26 3.49
C ILE A 218 5.84 4.72 4.06
N LEU A 219 5.05 3.80 4.60
CA LEU A 219 3.80 4.10 5.30
C LEU A 219 4.04 4.89 6.60
N GLU A 220 5.07 4.53 7.38
CA GLU A 220 5.46 5.30 8.58
C GLU A 220 5.87 6.72 8.19
N LEU A 221 6.64 6.90 7.12
CA LEU A 221 6.96 8.23 6.59
C LEU A 221 5.72 8.97 6.05
N TYR A 222 4.76 8.26 5.48
CA TYR A 222 3.55 8.86 4.92
C TYR A 222 2.64 9.46 5.99
N ILE A 223 2.41 8.74 7.10
CA ILE A 223 1.54 9.21 8.20
C ILE A 223 2.16 10.39 8.97
N GLU A 224 3.49 10.57 8.91
CA GLU A 224 4.17 11.74 9.45
C GLU A 224 3.92 13.01 8.63
N VAL A 225 3.44 12.90 7.38
CA VAL A 225 3.17 14.06 6.53
C VAL A 225 1.79 14.64 6.83
N ASN A 226 1.74 15.89 7.32
CA ASN A 226 0.48 16.61 7.58
C ASN A 226 -0.51 15.82 8.46
N GLU A 227 -1.76 15.71 8.00
CA GLU A 227 -2.87 15.03 8.67
C GLU A 227 -3.11 13.64 8.10
N ASN A 228 -2.13 13.08 7.36
CA ASN A 228 -2.25 11.76 6.75
C ASN A 228 -2.43 10.63 7.77
N GLU A 229 -2.03 10.84 9.02
CA GLU A 229 -2.36 9.95 10.14
C GLU A 229 -3.88 9.77 10.33
N LYS A 230 -4.69 10.75 9.95
CA LYS A 230 -6.16 10.64 10.03
C LYS A 230 -6.76 9.85 8.87
N GLU A 231 -5.94 9.37 7.92
CA GLU A 231 -6.42 8.55 6.82
C GLU A 231 -6.57 7.09 7.24
N TYR A 232 -7.82 6.62 7.21
CA TYR A 232 -8.15 5.22 7.51
C TYR A 232 -7.33 4.21 6.66
N PRO A 233 -7.19 4.39 5.32
CA PRO A 233 -6.47 3.42 4.51
C PRO A 233 -4.99 3.27 4.88
N ALA A 234 -4.31 4.33 5.32
CA ALA A 234 -2.91 4.26 5.72
C ALA A 234 -2.70 3.29 6.88
N HIS A 235 -3.55 3.39 7.90
CA HIS A 235 -3.54 2.48 9.05
C HIS A 235 -3.97 1.07 8.70
N LYS A 236 -4.94 0.91 7.79
CA LYS A 236 -5.33 -0.39 7.25
C LYS A 236 -4.13 -1.11 6.59
N TYR A 237 -3.42 -0.44 5.70
CA TYR A 237 -2.26 -1.02 5.02
C TYR A 237 -1.12 -1.34 6.01
N LEU A 238 -0.84 -0.46 6.97
CA LEU A 238 0.14 -0.71 8.02
C LEU A 238 -0.20 -1.93 8.88
N ALA A 239 -1.46 -2.06 9.29
CA ALA A 239 -1.92 -3.22 10.06
C ALA A 239 -1.72 -4.52 9.27
N SER A 240 -2.04 -4.52 7.97
CA SER A 240 -1.81 -5.65 7.08
C SER A 240 -0.33 -6.00 6.94
N CYS A 241 0.55 -5.00 6.76
CA CYS A 241 1.98 -5.22 6.66
C CYS A 241 2.58 -5.81 7.96
N TYR A 242 2.17 -5.31 9.12
CA TYR A 242 2.62 -5.88 10.40
C TYR A 242 2.04 -7.26 10.69
N ALA A 243 0.80 -7.54 10.25
CA ALA A 243 0.22 -8.88 10.33
C ALA A 243 1.01 -9.89 9.49
N PHE A 244 1.50 -9.47 8.32
CA PHE A 244 2.36 -10.31 7.49
C PHE A 244 3.69 -10.62 8.19
N GLU A 245 4.37 -9.62 8.74
CA GLU A 245 5.62 -9.81 9.51
C GLU A 245 5.43 -10.74 10.72
N GLU A 246 4.33 -10.59 11.47
CA GLU A 246 3.99 -11.49 12.57
C GLU A 246 3.85 -12.95 12.09
N ASN A 247 3.11 -13.16 11.00
CA ASN A 247 2.90 -14.49 10.42
C ASN A 247 4.20 -15.10 9.88
N MET A 248 5.08 -14.28 9.27
CA MET A 248 6.38 -14.71 8.78
C MET A 248 7.26 -15.22 9.92
N ILE A 249 7.34 -14.49 11.03
CA ILE A 249 8.10 -14.95 12.21
C ILE A 249 7.50 -16.25 12.76
N LYS A 250 6.17 -16.32 12.89
CA LYS A 250 5.48 -17.51 13.40
C LYS A 250 5.72 -18.75 12.54
N LYS A 251 5.74 -18.58 11.21
CA LYS A 251 5.88 -19.68 10.25
C LYS A 251 7.32 -20.20 10.19
N TYR A 252 8.30 -19.30 10.15
CA TYR A 252 9.69 -19.66 9.89
C TYR A 252 10.57 -19.74 11.14
N GLY A 253 10.07 -19.32 12.31
CA GLY A 253 10.82 -19.34 13.57
C GLY A 253 12.10 -18.51 13.55
N GLY A 254 12.22 -17.58 12.60
CA GLY A 254 13.48 -16.89 12.28
C GLY A 254 13.85 -15.73 13.21
N ALA A 255 13.03 -15.43 14.22
CA ALA A 255 13.24 -14.31 15.12
C ALA A 255 12.81 -14.65 16.56
N SER A 256 13.27 -13.84 17.51
CA SER A 256 12.86 -13.96 18.92
C SER A 256 11.38 -13.66 19.10
N GLU A 257 10.77 -14.25 20.13
CA GLU A 257 9.38 -13.98 20.51
C GLU A 257 9.12 -12.49 20.76
N ASP A 258 10.11 -11.75 21.25
CA ASP A 258 10.05 -10.29 21.40
C ASP A 258 9.75 -9.55 20.09
N GLN A 259 10.34 -9.98 18.97
CA GLN A 259 10.07 -9.36 17.67
C GLN A 259 8.66 -9.68 17.17
N MET A 260 8.18 -10.91 17.41
CA MET A 260 6.80 -11.29 17.12
C MET A 260 5.82 -10.43 17.93
N PHE A 261 6.05 -10.26 19.24
CA PHE A 261 5.20 -9.42 20.08
C PHE A 261 5.24 -7.95 19.67
N LYS A 262 6.40 -7.43 19.26
CA LYS A 262 6.52 -6.08 18.71
C LYS A 262 5.64 -5.89 17.47
N PHE A 263 5.67 -6.82 16.51
CA PHE A 263 4.85 -6.72 15.30
C PHE A 263 3.37 -6.92 15.60
N ARG A 264 3.01 -7.85 16.49
CA ARG A 264 1.62 -7.99 16.97
C ARG A 264 1.09 -6.71 17.60
N HIS A 265 1.87 -6.07 18.47
CA HIS A 265 1.47 -4.82 19.11
C HIS A 265 1.29 -3.69 18.09
N LYS A 266 2.25 -3.52 17.16
CA LYS A 266 2.13 -2.52 16.08
C LYS A 266 0.95 -2.78 15.15
N LYS A 267 0.68 -4.04 14.80
CA LYS A 267 -0.53 -4.46 14.07
C LYS A 267 -1.79 -4.01 14.82
N ASN A 268 -1.87 -4.30 16.11
CA ASN A 268 -3.04 -3.98 16.94
C ASN A 268 -3.27 -2.47 17.07
N ILE A 269 -2.20 -1.67 17.24
CA ILE A 269 -2.28 -0.20 17.27
C ILE A 269 -2.95 0.31 15.99
N HIS A 270 -2.43 -0.09 14.82
CA HIS A 270 -2.94 0.42 13.55
C HIS A 270 -4.30 -0.17 13.18
N LEU A 271 -4.60 -1.41 13.55
CA LEU A 271 -5.93 -2.00 13.38
C LEU A 271 -6.98 -1.26 14.21
N LEU A 272 -6.67 -0.96 15.47
CA LEU A 272 -7.55 -0.21 16.34
C LEU A 272 -7.78 1.22 15.82
N ARG A 273 -6.70 1.89 15.40
CA ARG A 273 -6.77 3.23 14.81
C ARG A 273 -7.57 3.26 13.52
N ALA A 274 -7.39 2.29 12.62
CA ALA A 274 -8.19 2.17 11.41
C ALA A 274 -9.68 1.99 11.75
N THR A 275 -9.99 1.13 12.71
CA THR A 275 -11.37 0.89 13.15
C THR A 275 -11.99 2.15 13.76
N GLU A 276 -11.21 2.90 14.56
CA GLU A 276 -11.62 4.18 15.14
C GLU A 276 -11.95 5.22 14.06
N LEU A 277 -11.07 5.37 13.06
CA LEU A 277 -11.25 6.37 12.00
C LEU A 277 -12.46 6.05 11.11
N LYS A 278 -12.71 4.77 10.85
CA LYS A 278 -13.82 4.33 10.00
C LYS A 278 -15.17 4.34 10.70
N TYR A 279 -15.25 3.74 11.89
CA TYR A 279 -16.53 3.49 12.58
C TYR A 279 -16.75 4.41 13.80
N GLY A 280 -15.69 4.98 14.36
CA GLY A 280 -15.74 5.78 15.60
C GLY A 280 -15.57 4.94 16.86
N LYS A 281 -15.16 5.57 17.98
CA LYS A 281 -14.85 4.89 19.25
C LYS A 281 -16.02 4.15 19.89
N ASP A 282 -17.23 4.67 19.74
CA ASP A 282 -18.41 4.11 20.41
C ASP A 282 -19.12 3.01 19.60
N SER A 283 -18.63 2.74 18.39
CA SER A 283 -19.18 1.76 17.46
C SER A 283 -19.05 0.32 17.97
N PRO A 284 -19.97 -0.58 17.58
CA PRO A 284 -19.87 -2.00 17.91
C PRO A 284 -18.60 -2.63 17.34
N GLU A 285 -18.14 -2.21 16.16
CA GLU A 285 -16.92 -2.68 15.51
C GLU A 285 -15.68 -2.33 16.34
N TYR A 286 -15.57 -1.09 16.81
CA TYR A 286 -14.46 -0.68 17.67
C TYR A 286 -14.43 -1.48 18.97
N LYS A 287 -15.58 -1.67 19.62
CA LYS A 287 -15.68 -2.48 20.85
C LYS A 287 -15.30 -3.94 20.60
N HIS A 288 -15.69 -4.50 19.46
CA HIS A 288 -15.33 -5.87 19.07
C HIS A 288 -13.82 -6.02 18.89
N ILE A 289 -13.18 -5.10 18.16
CA ILE A 289 -11.73 -5.10 17.95
C ILE A 289 -10.97 -4.89 19.25
N VAL A 290 -11.41 -4.00 20.14
CA VAL A 290 -10.84 -3.85 21.49
C VAL A 290 -10.91 -5.17 22.27
N ALA A 291 -12.06 -5.85 22.24
CA ALA A 291 -12.22 -7.14 22.93
C ALA A 291 -11.29 -8.24 22.35
N LEU A 292 -11.06 -8.22 21.03
CA LEU A 292 -10.13 -9.15 20.37
C LEU A 292 -8.67 -8.86 20.75
N ILE A 293 -8.27 -7.58 20.72
CA ILE A 293 -6.93 -7.15 21.11
C ILE A 293 -6.65 -7.49 22.57
N ASN A 294 -7.60 -7.23 23.47
CA ASN A 294 -7.44 -7.56 24.89
C ASN A 294 -7.22 -9.07 25.11
N LYS A 295 -7.86 -9.95 24.32
CA LYS A 295 -7.60 -11.39 24.38
C LYS A 295 -6.21 -11.73 23.86
N ASP A 296 -5.83 -11.16 22.72
CA ASP A 296 -4.52 -11.40 22.08
C ASP A 296 -3.35 -10.91 22.95
N GLU A 297 -3.50 -9.76 23.63
CA GLU A 297 -2.47 -9.19 24.50
C GLU A 297 -2.37 -9.93 25.85
N VAL A 298 -3.49 -10.38 26.43
CA VAL A 298 -3.47 -11.21 27.65
C VAL A 298 -2.79 -12.56 27.41
N ILE A 299 -2.92 -13.13 26.20
CA ILE A 299 -2.21 -14.37 25.83
C ILE A 299 -0.70 -14.12 25.71
N SER A 300 -0.26 -12.94 25.27
CA SER A 300 1.17 -12.62 25.13
C SER A 300 1.91 -12.34 26.45
N VAL A 301 1.19 -12.08 27.54
CA VAL A 301 1.79 -11.77 28.86
C VAL A 301 1.88 -13.01 29.78
N ARG A 302 1.26 -14.13 29.40
CA ARG A 302 1.37 -15.39 30.15
C ARG A 302 2.57 -16.20 29.63
N PRO A 303 3.61 -16.43 30.46
CA PRO A 303 4.81 -17.16 30.08
C PRO A 303 4.56 -18.65 29.83
#